data_AF-A0A1J4LSM4-F1
#
_entry.id   AF-A0A1J4LSM4-F1
#
_cell.length_a   1.000
_cell.length_b   1.000
_cell.length_c   1.000
_cell.angle_alpha   90.00
_cell.angle_beta   90.00
_cell.angle_gamma   90.00
#
_symmetry.space_group_name_H-M   'P 1'
#
loop_
_entity.id
_entity.type
_entity.pdbx_description
1 polymer ?
#
loop_
_entity_poly.entity_id
_entity_poly.type
_entity_poly.pdbx_seq_one_letter_code
_entity_poly.pdbx_strand_id
1 'polypeptide(L)'
;MPSDADSDADADTHTERELTVDLSAYDELRDETVTLRVNENGLYIADHEETGVSSQGQSEEIAIGNLQEAVSTYRDGQSDDTGDDWL
;
A
#
# COMPACT_ATOMS: atom_id res chain seq x y z
N MET A 1 46.36 8.17 7.26
CA MET A 1 45.84 6.91 6.70
C MET A 1 46.40 5.79 7.55
N PRO A 2 45.60 4.90 8.16
CA PRO A 2 44.18 4.59 7.90
C PRO A 2 43.25 5.59 8.64
N SER A 3 41.93 5.60 8.52
CA SER A 3 40.94 5.10 7.55
C SER A 3 39.59 5.27 8.23
N ASP A 4 38.56 5.65 7.47
CA ASP A 4 37.19 5.11 7.54
C ASP A 4 36.53 5.07 8.94
N ALA A 5 35.40 5.72 9.22
CA ALA A 5 34.12 5.70 8.54
C ALA A 5 33.14 6.13 9.65
N ASP A 6 32.28 7.12 9.42
CA ASP A 6 30.88 6.89 9.03
C ASP A 6 29.97 6.70 10.25
N SER A 7 28.68 7.02 10.08
CA SER A 7 27.59 6.92 11.07
C SER A 7 27.66 7.98 12.18
N ASP A 8 26.72 8.91 12.32
CA ASP A 8 25.32 8.85 11.97
C ASP A 8 25.00 10.02 11.03
N ALA A 9 24.75 9.69 9.76
CA ALA A 9 23.78 10.47 9.02
C ALA A 9 22.54 10.52 9.92
N ASP A 10 22.04 11.73 10.22
CA ASP A 10 20.65 11.93 10.56
C ASP A 10 19.85 11.22 9.48
N ALA A 11 19.56 9.94 9.71
CA ALA A 11 18.50 9.24 9.05
C ALA A 11 17.28 10.01 9.53
N ASP A 12 16.94 11.03 8.75
CA ASP A 12 15.60 11.56 8.60
C ASP A 12 14.75 10.32 8.27
N THR A 13 14.46 9.60 9.34
CA THR A 13 13.74 8.35 9.34
C THR A 13 12.35 8.84 9.09
N HIS A 14 12.01 8.98 7.80
CA HIS A 14 10.64 8.91 7.35
C HIS A 14 10.06 7.74 8.13
N THR A 15 9.29 8.05 9.17
CA THR A 15 8.77 7.07 10.11
C THR A 15 7.57 6.41 9.42
N GLU A 16 7.83 5.84 8.25
CA GLU A 16 6.94 4.96 7.55
C GLU A 16 7.12 3.60 8.21
N ARG A 17 6.28 3.34 9.22
CA ARG A 17 6.27 2.04 9.88
C ARG A 17 5.47 1.09 9.00
N GLU A 18 6.17 0.18 8.34
CA GLU A 18 5.54 -0.94 7.65
C GLU A 18 4.88 -1.85 8.70
N LEU A 19 3.59 -2.11 8.51
CA LEU A 19 2.77 -2.92 9.41
C LEU A 19 2.40 -4.23 8.72
N THR A 20 2.63 -5.36 9.39
CA THR A 20 2.11 -6.65 8.94
C THR A 20 0.65 -6.78 9.36
N VAL A 21 -0.23 -6.84 8.37
CA VAL A 21 -1.68 -6.95 8.52
C VAL A 21 -2.14 -8.36 8.20
N ASP A 22 -3.12 -8.86 8.96
CA ASP A 22 -3.84 -10.07 8.56
C ASP A 22 -4.90 -9.72 7.49
N LEU A 23 -4.64 -10.15 6.25
CA LEU A 23 -5.54 -9.92 5.12
C LEU A 23 -6.57 -11.05 4.93
N SER A 24 -6.57 -12.07 5.80
CA SER A 24 -7.38 -13.27 5.60
C SER A 24 -8.89 -13.00 5.61
N ALA A 25 -9.29 -11.88 6.19
CA ALA A 25 -10.68 -11.39 6.23
C ALA A 25 -11.11 -10.64 4.95
N TYR A 26 -10.20 -10.34 4.03
CA TYR A 26 -10.43 -9.52 2.86
C TYR A 26 -10.30 -10.36 1.59
N ASP A 27 -11.41 -10.82 1.01
CA ASP A 27 -11.40 -11.78 -0.11
C ASP A 27 -10.52 -11.32 -1.29
N GLU A 28 -10.54 -10.03 -1.64
CA GLU A 28 -9.74 -9.49 -2.75
C GLU A 28 -8.24 -9.39 -2.45
N LEU A 29 -7.87 -9.37 -1.17
CA LEU A 29 -6.51 -9.09 -0.69
C LEU A 29 -5.87 -10.28 0.05
N ARG A 30 -6.62 -11.36 0.28
CA ARG A 30 -6.27 -12.46 1.18
C ARG A 30 -4.94 -13.12 0.86
N ASP A 31 -4.62 -13.24 -0.42
CA ASP A 31 -3.40 -13.87 -0.92
C ASP A 31 -2.46 -12.84 -1.59
N GLU A 32 -2.69 -11.55 -1.33
CA GLU A 32 -2.00 -10.42 -1.97
C GLU A 32 -1.00 -9.74 -1.03
N THR A 33 -0.10 -8.96 -1.64
CA THR A 33 0.85 -8.13 -0.88
C THR A 33 0.31 -6.71 -0.73
N VAL A 34 0.04 -6.32 0.52
CA VAL A 34 -0.35 -4.96 0.89
C VAL A 34 0.68 -4.36 1.83
N THR A 35 1.17 -3.19 1.46
CA THR A 35 2.03 -2.37 2.32
C THR A 35 1.18 -1.37 3.07
N LEU A 36 1.23 -1.42 4.40
CA LEU A 36 0.53 -0.47 5.26
C LEU A 36 1.54 0.46 5.94
N ARG A 37 1.31 1.77 5.80
CA ARG A 37 2.11 2.83 6.43
C ARG A 37 1.22 3.88 7.09
N VAL A 38 1.76 4.61 8.05
CA VAL A 38 1.08 5.73 8.71
C VAL A 38 1.80 7.02 8.37
N ASN A 39 1.07 8.02 7.87
CA ASN A 39 1.66 9.31 7.52
C ASN A 39 1.78 10.24 8.75
N GLU A 40 2.40 11.40 8.55
CA GLU A 40 2.61 12.43 9.59
C GLU A 40 1.30 12.95 10.23
N ASN A 41 0.17 12.83 9.51
CA ASN A 41 -1.16 13.23 9.98
C ASN A 41 -1.87 12.11 10.77
N GLY A 42 -1.23 10.95 10.95
CA GLY A 42 -1.80 9.79 11.62
C GLY A 42 -2.82 9.00 10.78
N LEU A 43 -2.85 9.20 9.46
CA LEU A 43 -3.69 8.40 8.56
C LEU A 43 -2.94 7.14 8.13
N TYR A 44 -3.68 6.04 8.11
CA TYR A 44 -3.22 4.76 7.58
C TYR A 44 -3.39 4.77 6.06
N ILE A 45 -2.34 4.36 5.35
CA ILE A 45 -2.28 4.26 3.89
C ILE A 45 -1.95 2.81 3.56
N ALA A 46 -2.88 2.14 2.89
CA ALA A 46 -2.73 0.78 2.43
C ALA A 46 -2.49 0.80 0.91
N ASP A 47 -1.34 0.27 0.48
CA ASP A 47 -0.90 0.24 -0.90
C ASP A 47 -0.89 -1.22 -1.39
N HIS A 48 -1.60 -1.52 -2.48
CA HIS A 48 -1.61 -2.84 -3.13
C HIS A 48 -0.53 -2.89 -4.20
N GLU A 49 0.50 -3.72 -4.00
CA GLU A 49 1.70 -3.69 -4.86
C GLU A 49 1.43 -4.16 -6.29
N GLU A 50 0.51 -5.10 -6.48
CA GLU A 50 0.27 -5.71 -7.80
C GLU A 50 -0.51 -4.76 -8.73
N THR A 51 -1.54 -4.09 -8.21
CA THR A 51 -2.39 -3.18 -9.01
C THR A 51 -1.94 -1.72 -8.94
N GLY A 52 -1.08 -1.37 -7.98
CA GLY A 52 -0.72 0.01 -7.67
C GLY A 52 -1.87 0.83 -7.07
N VAL A 53 -2.99 0.20 -6.70
CA VAL A 53 -4.11 0.86 -6.05
C VAL A 53 -3.74 1.17 -4.61
N SER A 54 -4.07 2.37 -4.16
CA SER A 54 -3.81 2.83 -2.79
C SER A 54 -5.09 3.35 -2.17
N SER A 55 -5.24 3.15 -0.87
CA SER A 55 -6.37 3.68 -0.11
C SER A 55 -5.97 4.16 1.28
N GLN A 56 -6.78 5.04 1.86
CA GLN A 56 -6.48 5.71 3.13
C GLN A 56 -7.63 5.58 4.12
N GLY A 57 -7.28 5.56 5.40
CA GLY A 57 -8.23 5.43 6.51
C GLY A 57 -7.74 6.07 7.81
N GLN A 58 -8.69 6.39 8.70
CA GLN A 58 -8.36 6.83 10.07
C GLN A 58 -7.85 5.69 10.96
N SER A 59 -8.03 4.45 10.51
CA SER A 59 -7.53 3.24 11.14
C SER A 59 -7.09 2.25 10.06
N GLU A 60 -6.29 1.26 10.48
CA GLU A 60 -5.87 0.13 9.66
C GLU A 60 -7.05 -0.55 8.95
N GLU A 61 -8.07 -1.01 9.69
CA GLU A 61 -9.28 -1.64 9.12
C GLU A 61 -9.97 -0.78 8.06
N ILE A 62 -10.06 0.54 8.28
CA ILE A 62 -10.69 1.43 7.29
C ILE A 62 -9.83 1.54 6.03
N ALA A 63 -8.51 1.68 6.17
CA ALA A 63 -7.62 1.78 5.02
C ALA A 63 -7.65 0.51 4.16
N ILE A 64 -7.59 -0.66 4.78
CA ILE A 64 -7.63 -1.96 4.07
C ILE A 64 -9.01 -2.25 3.50
N GLY A 65 -10.09 -1.96 4.25
CA GLY A 65 -11.46 -2.13 3.75
C GLY A 65 -11.72 -1.28 2.52
N ASN A 66 -11.31 -0.01 2.55
CA ASN A 66 -11.39 0.86 1.40
C ASN A 66 -10.49 0.39 0.24
N LEU A 67 -9.32 -0.20 0.53
CA LEU A 67 -8.42 -0.76 -0.48
C LEU A 67 -9.05 -1.94 -1.20
N GLN A 68 -9.69 -2.87 -0.47
CA GLN A 68 -10.40 -4.00 -1.06
C GLN A 68 -11.47 -3.54 -2.07
N GLU A 69 -12.31 -2.56 -1.68
CA GLU A 69 -13.35 -2.05 -2.59
C GLU A 69 -12.74 -1.39 -3.84
N ALA A 70 -11.64 -0.67 -3.67
CA ALA A 70 -10.92 -0.04 -4.77
C ALA A 70 -10.27 -1.08 -5.71
N VAL A 71 -9.68 -2.15 -5.17
CA VAL A 71 -9.10 -3.25 -5.95
C VAL A 71 -10.18 -4.03 -6.71
N SER A 72 -11.30 -4.36 -6.06
CA SER A 72 -12.45 -4.98 -6.75
C SER A 72 -12.93 -4.10 -7.89
N THR A 73 -13.14 -2.81 -7.66
CA THR A 73 -13.56 -1.87 -8.71
C THR A 73 -12.54 -1.79 -9.86
N TYR A 74 -11.25 -1.77 -9.56
CA TYR A 74 -10.19 -1.77 -10.56
C TYR A 74 -10.22 -3.04 -11.42
N ARG A 75 -10.36 -4.21 -10.79
CA ARG A 75 -10.43 -5.51 -11.46
C ARG A 75 -11.69 -5.64 -12.31
N ASP A 76 -12.84 -5.20 -11.82
CA ASP A 76 -14.08 -5.13 -12.61
C ASP A 76 -13.91 -4.22 -13.84
N GLY A 77 -13.27 -3.06 -13.68
CA GLY A 77 -13.00 -2.14 -14.78
C GLY A 77 -12.02 -2.68 -15.82
N GLN A 78 -11.00 -3.44 -15.40
CA GLN A 78 -10.06 -4.13 -16.31
C GLN A 78 -10.69 -5.35 -16.99
N SER A 79 -11.68 -5.98 -16.36
CA SER A 79 -12.39 -7.13 -16.94
C SER A 79 -13.30 -6.71 -18.11
N ASP A 80 -13.71 -5.44 -18.17
CA ASP A 80 -14.49 -4.87 -19.26
C ASP A 80 -13.61 -4.34 -20.42
N ASP A 81 -12.27 -4.51 -20.35
CA ASP A 81 -11.33 -4.17 -21.43
C ASP A 81 -11.40 -5.20 -22.58
N THR A 82 -12.61 -5.37 -23.11
CA THR A 82 -12.83 -5.80 -24.49
C THR A 82 -12.54 -4.61 -25.40
N GLY A 83 -11.25 -4.29 -25.53
CA GLY A 83 -10.68 -3.56 -26.65
C GLY A 83 -11.06 -2.09 -26.78
N ASP A 84 -10.23 -1.21 -26.23
CA ASP A 84 -9.97 0.06 -26.89
C ASP A 84 -8.54 0.08 -27.43
N ASP A 85 -8.46 -0.24 -28.71
CA ASP A 85 -7.37 0.10 -29.61
C ASP A 85 -7.35 1.64 -29.75
N TRP A 86 -6.74 2.34 -28.79
CA TRP A 86 -6.48 3.77 -28.87
C TRP A 86 -5.19 4.06 -29.68
N LEU A 87 -5.12 3.50 -30.90
CA LEU A 87 -4.13 3.87 -31.93
C LEU A 87 -4.60 5.05 -32.78
#